data_AF-A0A1F1KHW6-F1
#
_entry.id   AF-A0A1F1KHW6-F1
#
_cell.length_a   1.000
_cell.length_b   1.000
_cell.length_c   1.000
_cell.angle_alpha   90.00
_cell.angle_beta   90.00
_cell.angle_gamma   90.00
#
_symmetry.space_group_name_H-M   'P 1'
#
loop_
_entity.id
_entity.type
_entity.pdbx_description
1 polymer ?
#
loop_
_entity_poly.entity_id
_entity_poly.type
_entity_poly.pdbx_seq_one_letter_code
_entity_poly.pdbx_strand_id
1 'polypeptide(L)'
;WDLTDGGRLGGGSSQLLPDGVVLGSLGGPELTQVDSVDLERYAGEWLQVAAIPQPYTLQCTNDTRAEYAVTAPGTVSVRNSCGSAISSDSVIEGEAKVRDTATNASLRVNFPMVPFQDEAGPVNYRITYLADDYSLAIVGDPTRSSGFVLSREPALDAGQWATVRDVIEDRGWWSCAFLTVPMVGGRGDATPLCLLP
;
A
#
# COMPACT_ATOMS: atom_id res chain seq x y z
N TRP A 1 -11.90 -23.67 15.28
CA TRP A 1 -10.79 -22.73 15.51
C TRP A 1 -9.54 -23.39 14.98
N ASP A 2 -9.30 -23.21 13.68
CA ASP A 2 -8.10 -23.68 13.01
C ASP A 2 -7.30 -22.44 12.62
N LEU A 3 -6.08 -22.36 13.15
CA LEU A 3 -5.15 -21.24 12.99
C LEU A 3 -4.35 -21.34 11.68
N THR A 4 -4.63 -22.34 10.83
CA THR A 4 -3.84 -22.65 9.62
C THR A 4 -4.56 -22.38 8.29
N ASP A 5 -5.84 -21.99 8.31
CA ASP A 5 -6.53 -21.50 7.10
C ASP A 5 -6.02 -20.10 6.74
N GLY A 6 -4.93 -20.07 5.97
CA GLY A 6 -4.12 -18.92 5.54
C GLY A 6 -4.81 -17.89 4.64
N GLY A 7 -6.07 -17.57 4.91
CA GLY A 7 -6.88 -16.62 4.15
C GLY A 7 -7.21 -15.32 4.89
N ARG A 8 -6.46 -14.90 5.92
CA ARG A 8 -7.02 -13.89 6.84
C ARG A 8 -6.36 -12.53 7.00
N LEU A 9 -5.15 -12.24 6.53
CA LEU A 9 -4.60 -10.91 6.87
C LEU A 9 -3.77 -10.23 5.76
N GLY A 10 -4.00 -10.48 4.47
CA GLY A 10 -3.27 -9.74 3.40
C GLY A 10 -3.63 -8.26 3.21
N GLY A 11 -4.50 -7.69 4.05
CA GLY A 11 -5.10 -6.38 3.81
C GLY A 11 -4.32 -5.27 4.52
N GLY A 12 -3.64 -4.44 3.74
CA GLY A 12 -2.86 -3.25 4.13
C GLY A 12 -3.62 -2.14 4.88
N SER A 13 -4.45 -2.47 5.87
CA SER A 13 -5.07 -1.48 6.75
C SER A 13 -4.19 -1.27 7.98
N SER A 14 -3.70 -0.03 8.15
CA SER A 14 -2.89 0.39 9.30
C SER A 14 -3.57 0.27 10.66
N GLN A 15 -4.90 0.13 10.69
CA GLN A 15 -5.70 0.07 11.93
C GLN A 15 -5.51 -1.19 12.78
N LEU A 16 -4.81 -2.18 12.26
CA LEU A 16 -4.42 -3.35 13.05
C LEU A 16 -3.16 -3.10 13.89
N LEU A 17 -2.45 -2.00 13.66
CA LEU A 17 -1.32 -1.59 14.50
C LEU A 17 -1.86 -0.94 15.78
N PRO A 18 -1.36 -1.32 16.97
CA PRO A 18 -1.70 -0.60 18.19
C PRO A 18 -1.23 0.86 18.10
N ASP A 19 -2.06 1.77 18.61
CA ASP A 19 -1.73 3.19 18.70
C ASP A 19 -0.34 3.38 19.32
N GLY A 20 0.57 4.02 18.57
CA GLY A 20 1.93 4.35 19.01
C GLY A 20 3.06 3.50 18.43
N VAL A 21 2.79 2.41 17.69
CA VAL A 21 3.81 1.71 16.90
C VAL A 21 3.82 2.26 15.48
N VAL A 22 4.62 3.29 15.25
CA VAL A 22 4.76 3.92 13.92
C VAL A 22 6.13 3.55 13.35
N LEU A 23 6.28 2.29 12.94
CA LEU A 23 7.52 1.82 12.31
C LEU A 23 7.78 2.65 11.05
N GLY A 24 8.89 3.38 11.05
CA GLY A 24 9.32 4.16 9.89
C GLY A 24 8.76 5.58 9.80
N SER A 25 7.92 6.06 10.71
CA SER A 25 7.53 7.48 10.73
C SER A 25 8.53 8.32 11.52
N LEU A 26 8.86 9.50 10.99
CA LEU A 26 9.63 10.52 11.68
C LEU A 26 8.74 11.59 12.34
N GLY A 27 7.42 11.36 12.36
CA GLY A 27 6.42 12.30 12.89
C GLY A 27 6.05 13.41 11.90
N GLY A 28 5.52 14.52 12.42
CA GLY A 28 5.13 15.70 11.62
C GLY A 28 3.61 15.87 11.48
N PRO A 29 3.16 16.83 10.65
CA PRO A 29 1.73 17.00 10.34
C PRO A 29 1.19 15.76 9.63
N GLU A 30 -0.11 15.76 9.32
CA GLU A 30 -0.73 14.67 8.54
C GLU A 30 0.00 14.44 7.19
N LEU A 31 0.06 13.19 6.72
CA LEU A 31 0.64 12.86 5.42
C LEU A 31 -0.01 13.70 4.31
N THR A 32 0.77 14.43 3.54
CA THR A 32 0.25 15.21 2.42
C THR A 32 -0.26 14.30 1.30
N GLN A 33 -1.14 14.78 0.45
CA GLN A 33 -1.73 14.05 -0.67
C GLN A 33 -1.46 14.77 -1.99
N VAL A 34 -1.66 14.07 -3.11
CA VAL A 34 -1.64 14.69 -4.44
C VAL A 34 -2.88 15.58 -4.67
N ASP A 35 -2.76 16.53 -5.59
CA ASP A 35 -3.82 17.53 -5.85
C ASP A 35 -5.10 16.92 -6.44
N SER A 36 -4.98 15.86 -7.24
CA SER A 36 -6.13 15.18 -7.82
C SER A 36 -5.77 13.76 -8.28
N VAL A 37 -6.75 12.85 -8.20
CA VAL A 37 -6.67 11.49 -8.71
C VAL A 37 -7.89 11.21 -9.60
N ASP A 38 -7.62 10.78 -10.82
CA ASP A 38 -8.59 10.16 -11.71
C ASP A 38 -8.70 8.67 -11.37
N LEU A 39 -9.81 8.29 -10.73
CA LEU A 39 -10.02 6.92 -10.24
C LEU A 39 -10.09 5.90 -11.38
N GLU A 40 -10.54 6.28 -12.58
CA GLU A 40 -10.62 5.38 -13.73
C GLU A 40 -9.21 5.08 -14.26
N ARG A 41 -8.33 6.08 -14.27
CA ARG A 41 -6.90 5.87 -14.62
C ARG A 41 -6.13 5.14 -13.51
N TYR A 42 -6.54 5.30 -12.26
CA TYR A 42 -5.96 4.60 -11.13
C TYR A 42 -6.39 3.12 -11.04
N ALA A 43 -7.53 2.76 -11.63
CA ALA A 43 -8.03 1.40 -11.69
C ALA A 43 -7.06 0.43 -12.40
N GLY A 44 -7.30 -0.87 -12.25
CA GLY A 44 -6.47 -1.95 -12.77
C GLY A 44 -5.45 -2.47 -11.75
N GLU A 45 -4.49 -3.24 -12.26
CA GLU A 45 -3.48 -3.92 -11.44
C GLU A 45 -2.32 -3.00 -11.08
N TRP A 46 -1.91 -3.05 -9.81
CA TRP A 46 -0.71 -2.45 -9.27
C TRP A 46 0.14 -3.50 -8.58
N LEU A 47 1.44 -3.39 -8.76
CA LEU A 47 2.44 -4.25 -8.16
C LEU A 47 3.06 -3.54 -6.97
N GLN A 48 3.03 -4.16 -5.79
CA GLN A 48 3.66 -3.60 -4.60
C GLN A 48 5.16 -3.91 -4.64
N VAL A 49 5.97 -2.92 -5.03
CA VAL A 49 7.41 -3.09 -5.24
C VAL A 49 8.24 -2.82 -3.99
N ALA A 50 7.68 -2.07 -3.03
CA ALA A 50 8.23 -1.87 -1.70
C ALA A 50 7.12 -1.54 -0.71
N ALA A 51 7.33 -1.85 0.57
CA ALA A 51 6.40 -1.50 1.63
C ALA A 51 7.09 -1.44 2.99
N ILE A 52 6.46 -0.75 3.94
CA ILE A 52 6.76 -0.92 5.35
C ILE A 52 6.20 -2.28 5.79
N PRO A 53 7.02 -3.24 6.23
CA PRO A 53 6.55 -4.57 6.60
C PRO A 53 5.46 -4.50 7.68
N GLN A 54 4.33 -5.15 7.43
CA GLN A 54 3.22 -5.22 8.37
C GLN A 54 3.14 -6.63 8.97
N PRO A 55 2.72 -6.80 10.23
CA PRO A 55 2.63 -8.11 10.87
C PRO A 55 1.79 -9.12 10.09
N TYR A 56 0.85 -8.61 9.30
CA TYR A 56 -0.13 -9.37 8.57
C TYR A 56 0.25 -9.64 7.10
N THR A 57 1.34 -9.04 6.61
CA THR A 57 1.95 -9.39 5.32
C THR A 57 3.07 -10.42 5.47
N LEU A 58 3.32 -10.93 6.68
CA LEU A 58 4.43 -11.86 6.96
C LEU A 58 4.34 -13.19 6.18
N GLN A 59 3.14 -13.62 5.78
CA GLN A 59 2.97 -14.80 4.92
C GLN A 59 3.24 -14.52 3.43
N CYS A 60 3.30 -13.25 3.02
CA CYS A 60 3.58 -12.86 1.63
C CYS A 60 5.08 -12.89 1.38
N THR A 61 5.53 -13.79 0.51
CA THR A 61 6.95 -13.96 0.18
C THR A 61 7.37 -13.19 -1.07
N ASN A 62 6.44 -12.98 -2.00
CA ASN A 62 6.71 -12.40 -3.32
C ASN A 62 5.41 -11.99 -4.03
N ASP A 63 5.56 -11.28 -5.16
CA ASP A 63 4.50 -11.02 -6.14
C ASP A 63 3.22 -10.46 -5.52
N THR A 64 3.38 -9.50 -4.60
CA THR A 64 2.22 -8.81 -4.00
C THR A 64 1.60 -7.84 -5.00
N ARG A 65 0.31 -7.99 -5.23
CA ARG A 65 -0.49 -7.22 -6.20
C ARG A 65 -1.75 -6.66 -5.54
N ALA A 66 -2.18 -5.52 -6.04
CA ALA A 66 -3.44 -4.88 -5.72
C ALA A 66 -4.21 -4.62 -7.02
N GLU A 67 -5.44 -5.10 -7.11
CA GLU A 67 -6.34 -4.83 -8.23
C GLU A 67 -7.47 -3.92 -7.77
N TYR A 68 -7.68 -2.85 -8.52
CA TYR A 68 -8.71 -1.84 -8.24
C TYR A 68 -9.72 -1.76 -9.37
N ALA A 69 -11.01 -1.62 -9.05
CA ALA A 69 -12.05 -1.32 -10.02
C ALA A 69 -13.05 -0.30 -9.46
N VAL A 70 -13.43 0.69 -10.26
CA VAL A 70 -14.48 1.65 -9.88
C VAL A 70 -15.82 0.95 -9.94
N THR A 71 -16.50 0.83 -8.79
CA THR A 71 -17.80 0.12 -8.69
C THR A 71 -18.98 1.06 -8.58
N ALA A 72 -18.76 2.27 -8.08
CA ALA A 72 -19.74 3.34 -7.99
C ALA A 72 -19.02 4.70 -7.87
N PRO A 73 -19.72 5.84 -8.02
CA PRO A 73 -19.11 7.16 -7.81
C PRO A 73 -18.38 7.24 -6.45
N GLY A 74 -17.07 7.45 -6.48
CA GLY A 74 -16.23 7.54 -5.27
C GLY A 74 -16.03 6.22 -4.52
N THR A 75 -16.38 5.08 -5.10
CA THR A 75 -16.19 3.74 -4.51
C THR A 75 -15.38 2.84 -5.43
N VAL A 76 -14.36 2.21 -4.89
CA VAL A 76 -13.40 1.36 -5.60
C VAL A 76 -13.32 0.01 -4.90
N SER A 77 -13.49 -1.10 -5.61
CA SER A 77 -13.17 -2.42 -5.05
C SER A 77 -11.66 -2.59 -4.91
N VAL A 78 -11.23 -3.33 -3.88
CA VAL A 78 -9.82 -3.60 -3.61
C VAL A 78 -9.65 -5.11 -3.47
N ARG A 79 -8.81 -5.70 -4.32
CA ARG A 79 -8.39 -7.09 -4.20
C ARG A 79 -6.88 -7.14 -4.07
N ASN A 80 -6.37 -7.58 -2.92
CA ASN A 80 -4.94 -7.81 -2.73
C ASN A 80 -4.64 -9.31 -2.81
N SER A 81 -3.55 -9.67 -3.46
CA SER A 81 -3.04 -11.04 -3.52
C SER A 81 -1.52 -11.08 -3.43
N CYS A 82 -0.95 -12.16 -2.89
CA CYS A 82 0.49 -12.37 -2.88
C CYS A 82 0.84 -13.86 -2.97
N GLY A 83 2.05 -14.15 -3.45
CA GLY A 83 2.64 -15.47 -3.35
C GLY A 83 3.00 -15.79 -1.90
N SER A 84 2.81 -17.05 -1.50
CA SER A 84 3.19 -17.56 -0.19
C SER A 84 3.87 -18.92 -0.30
N ALA A 85 4.87 -19.17 0.55
CA ALA A 85 5.49 -20.49 0.68
C ALA A 85 4.62 -21.49 1.47
N ILE A 86 3.54 -21.03 2.12
CA ILE A 86 2.75 -21.80 3.08
C ILE A 86 1.35 -22.15 2.53
N SER A 87 0.76 -21.30 1.69
CA SER A 87 -0.53 -21.58 1.03
C SER A 87 -0.50 -21.13 -0.44
N SER A 88 -1.35 -21.74 -1.26
CA SER A 88 -1.26 -21.59 -2.71
C SER A 88 -1.60 -20.19 -3.23
N ASP A 89 -2.40 -19.39 -2.52
CA ASP A 89 -2.68 -17.98 -2.87
C ASP A 89 -3.28 -17.24 -1.65
N SER A 90 -2.55 -16.26 -1.09
CA SER A 90 -3.12 -15.41 -0.03
C SER A 90 -3.86 -14.25 -0.68
N VAL A 91 -5.19 -14.22 -0.56
CA VAL A 91 -6.06 -13.20 -1.17
C VAL A 91 -6.94 -12.55 -0.11
N ILE A 92 -7.19 -11.25 -0.25
CA ILE A 92 -8.19 -10.52 0.52
C ILE A 92 -8.91 -9.48 -0.34
N GLU A 93 -10.21 -9.33 -0.09
CA GLU A 93 -11.10 -8.45 -0.84
C GLU A 93 -11.79 -7.44 0.09
N GLY A 94 -11.96 -6.22 -0.40
CA GLY A 94 -12.55 -5.11 0.33
C GLY A 94 -12.98 -3.98 -0.60
N GLU A 95 -13.28 -2.84 0.01
CA GLU A 95 -13.71 -1.62 -0.69
C GLU A 95 -12.99 -0.39 -0.15
N ALA A 96 -12.76 0.58 -1.03
CA ALA A 96 -12.24 1.89 -0.71
C ALA A 96 -13.27 2.96 -1.07
N LYS A 97 -13.60 3.83 -0.11
CA LYS A 97 -14.54 4.95 -0.30
C LYS A 97 -13.80 6.27 -0.20
N VAL A 98 -13.97 7.14 -1.19
CA VAL A 98 -13.40 8.50 -1.19
C VAL A 98 -13.95 9.29 -0.02
N ARG A 99 -13.06 9.93 0.75
CA ARG A 99 -13.41 10.82 1.87
C ARG A 99 -13.12 12.29 1.54
N ASP A 100 -12.19 12.55 0.64
CA ASP A 100 -11.98 13.87 0.06
C ASP A 100 -12.39 13.88 -1.41
N THR A 101 -13.59 14.39 -1.69
CA THR A 101 -14.14 14.45 -3.05
C THR A 101 -13.57 15.61 -3.88
N ALA A 102 -12.79 16.52 -3.27
CA ALA A 102 -12.13 17.59 -4.03
C ALA A 102 -10.93 17.06 -4.82
N THR A 103 -10.21 16.09 -4.23
CA THR A 103 -8.98 15.53 -4.82
C THR A 103 -9.11 14.05 -5.21
N ASN A 104 -10.03 13.30 -4.59
CA ASN A 104 -10.11 11.83 -4.63
C ASN A 104 -8.87 11.10 -4.10
N ALA A 105 -7.91 11.79 -3.49
CA ALA A 105 -6.62 11.22 -3.06
C ALA A 105 -6.65 10.60 -1.65
N SER A 106 -7.71 10.86 -0.87
CA SER A 106 -7.90 10.33 0.47
C SER A 106 -9.12 9.41 0.53
N LEU A 107 -8.88 8.17 0.92
CA LEU A 107 -9.87 7.10 0.95
C LEU A 107 -9.93 6.40 2.31
N ARG A 108 -11.07 5.77 2.54
CA ARG A 108 -11.29 4.79 3.60
C ARG A 108 -11.37 3.41 2.99
N VAL A 109 -10.30 2.63 3.14
CA VAL A 109 -10.24 1.21 2.77
C VAL A 109 -10.78 0.36 3.91
N ASN A 110 -11.63 -0.61 3.59
CA ASN A 110 -12.25 -1.53 4.52
C ASN A 110 -12.25 -2.95 3.95
N PHE A 111 -11.79 -3.92 4.74
CA PHE A 111 -11.77 -5.35 4.42
C PHE A 111 -12.76 -6.06 5.38
N PRO A 112 -13.95 -6.48 4.90
CA PRO A 112 -15.01 -7.04 5.77
C PRO A 112 -14.58 -8.26 6.61
N MET A 113 -13.57 -9.00 6.16
CA MET A 113 -13.04 -10.19 6.83
C MET A 113 -12.08 -9.89 7.98
N VAL A 114 -11.68 -8.62 8.15
CA VAL A 114 -10.75 -8.18 9.18
C VAL A 114 -11.54 -7.61 10.36
N PRO A 115 -11.39 -8.17 11.58
CA PRO A 115 -12.12 -7.68 12.75
C PRO A 115 -11.68 -6.26 13.12
N PHE A 116 -12.59 -5.53 13.80
CA PHE A 116 -12.35 -4.19 14.34
C PHE A 116 -12.15 -3.07 13.29
N GLN A 117 -12.46 -3.31 12.01
CA GLN A 117 -12.55 -2.24 11.03
C GLN A 117 -13.93 -1.59 11.05
N ASP A 118 -13.95 -0.26 11.04
CA ASP A 118 -15.17 0.54 10.91
C ASP A 118 -15.24 1.17 9.51
N GLU A 119 -16.19 0.78 8.68
CA GLU A 119 -16.32 1.37 7.34
C GLU A 119 -16.53 2.91 7.40
N ALA A 120 -17.14 3.42 8.47
CA ALA A 120 -17.37 4.85 8.69
C ALA A 120 -16.18 5.59 9.35
N GLY A 121 -15.08 4.88 9.62
CA GLY A 121 -13.90 5.43 10.27
C GLY A 121 -13.13 6.48 9.44
N PRO A 122 -12.09 7.08 10.03
CA PRO A 122 -11.28 8.13 9.40
C PRO A 122 -10.49 7.62 8.18
N VAL A 123 -9.94 8.53 7.39
CA VAL A 123 -9.02 8.17 6.28
C VAL A 123 -7.91 7.25 6.76
N ASN A 124 -7.63 6.19 6.01
CA ASN A 124 -6.55 5.23 6.28
C ASN A 124 -5.74 4.88 5.03
N TYR A 125 -6.09 5.49 3.89
CA TYR A 125 -5.38 5.31 2.64
C TYR A 125 -5.30 6.67 1.95
N ARG A 126 -4.08 7.12 1.69
CA ARG A 126 -3.78 8.40 1.08
C ARG A 126 -2.74 8.23 0.00
N ILE A 127 -3.07 8.71 -1.20
CA ILE A 127 -2.16 8.77 -2.33
C ILE A 127 -1.32 10.02 -2.15
N THR A 128 -0.07 9.83 -1.72
CA THR A 128 0.84 10.94 -1.38
C THR A 128 1.68 11.38 -2.57
N TYR A 129 1.95 10.45 -3.48
CA TYR A 129 2.61 10.69 -4.76
C TYR A 129 1.98 9.81 -5.84
N LEU A 130 1.89 10.37 -7.04
CA LEU A 130 1.39 9.71 -8.23
C LEU A 130 2.10 10.33 -9.44
N ALA A 131 2.73 9.50 -10.27
CA ALA A 131 3.30 9.96 -11.53
C ALA A 131 2.18 10.37 -12.50
N ASP A 132 2.43 11.38 -13.36
CA ASP A 132 1.43 11.94 -14.29
C ASP A 132 0.84 10.90 -15.26
N ASP A 133 1.62 9.87 -15.58
CA ASP A 133 1.25 8.76 -16.44
C ASP A 133 0.60 7.58 -15.69
N TYR A 134 0.51 7.64 -14.36
CA TYR A 134 -0.03 6.60 -13.47
C TYR A 134 0.80 5.32 -13.48
N SER A 135 2.10 5.41 -13.79
CA SER A 135 3.04 4.28 -13.74
C SER A 135 3.51 3.93 -12.34
N LEU A 136 3.58 4.92 -11.43
CA LEU A 136 4.13 4.81 -10.08
C LEU A 136 3.28 5.60 -9.09
N ALA A 137 2.96 4.99 -7.96
CA ALA A 137 2.25 5.63 -6.86
C ALA A 137 2.91 5.29 -5.51
N ILE A 138 2.87 6.23 -4.58
CA ILE A 138 3.27 6.00 -3.19
C ILE A 138 2.08 6.36 -2.32
N VAL A 139 1.70 5.41 -1.47
CA VAL A 139 0.49 5.50 -0.65
C VAL A 139 0.82 5.13 0.79
N GLY A 140 0.06 5.67 1.73
CA GLY A 140 0.18 5.35 3.15
C GLY A 140 -1.03 5.82 3.91
N ASP A 141 -1.03 5.64 5.22
CA ASP A 141 -2.06 6.22 6.07
C ASP A 141 -1.66 7.64 6.55
N PRO A 142 -2.63 8.46 7.02
CA PRO A 142 -2.37 9.83 7.48
C PRO A 142 -1.27 10.00 8.53
N THR A 143 -1.02 8.96 9.35
CA THR A 143 -0.04 8.97 10.45
C THR A 143 1.30 8.32 10.08
N ARG A 144 1.46 7.86 8.83
CA ARG A 144 2.70 7.25 8.30
C ARG A 144 3.07 5.91 8.97
N SER A 145 2.09 5.21 9.56
CA SER A 145 2.28 3.88 10.17
C SER A 145 2.36 2.74 9.14
N SER A 146 1.81 2.97 7.95
CA SER A 146 1.92 2.12 6.77
C SER A 146 2.42 2.95 5.58
N GLY A 147 2.99 2.23 4.61
CA GLY A 147 3.53 2.83 3.40
C GLY A 147 3.74 1.75 2.34
N PHE A 148 3.31 2.03 1.12
CA PHE A 148 3.39 1.11 -0.01
C PHE A 148 3.84 1.88 -1.26
N VAL A 149 4.76 1.30 -2.01
CA VAL A 149 5.19 1.76 -3.33
C VAL A 149 4.57 0.83 -4.34
N LEU A 150 3.75 1.39 -5.21
CA LEU A 150 2.95 0.69 -6.20
C LEU A 150 3.42 1.05 -7.60
N SER A 151 3.60 0.05 -8.47
CA SER A 151 4.05 0.23 -9.85
C SER A 151 3.18 -0.54 -10.83
N ARG A 152 3.04 -0.04 -12.05
CA ARG A 152 2.45 -0.80 -13.16
C ARG A 152 3.42 -1.82 -13.78
N GLU A 153 4.72 -1.64 -13.55
CA GLU A 153 5.77 -2.52 -14.04
C GLU A 153 6.52 -3.19 -12.89
N PRO A 154 6.97 -4.45 -13.05
CA PRO A 154 7.61 -5.18 -11.96
C PRO A 154 9.02 -4.67 -11.63
N ALA A 155 9.72 -4.07 -12.59
CA ALA A 155 11.05 -3.50 -12.41
C ALA A 155 10.98 -1.98 -12.45
N LEU A 156 11.48 -1.34 -11.40
CA LEU A 156 11.76 0.10 -11.42
C LEU A 156 13.22 0.31 -11.82
N ASP A 157 13.46 1.29 -12.67
CA ASP A 157 14.81 1.76 -13.00
C ASP A 157 15.43 2.57 -11.84
N ALA A 158 16.72 2.92 -11.98
CA ALA A 158 17.44 3.63 -10.94
C ALA A 158 16.88 5.04 -10.66
N GLY A 159 16.35 5.73 -11.68
CA GLY A 159 15.75 7.06 -11.52
C GLY A 159 14.41 6.98 -10.77
N GLN A 160 13.61 5.96 -11.05
CA GLN A 160 12.39 5.67 -10.32
C GLN A 160 12.68 5.32 -8.86
N TRP A 161 13.69 4.48 -8.57
CA TRP A 161 14.09 4.20 -7.19
C TRP A 161 14.60 5.43 -6.43
N ALA A 162 15.37 6.29 -7.10
CA ALA A 162 15.80 7.57 -6.51
C ALA A 162 14.58 8.44 -6.17
N THR A 163 13.62 8.57 -7.10
CA THR A 163 12.36 9.30 -6.88
C THR A 163 11.58 8.73 -5.69
N VAL A 164 11.47 7.40 -5.60
CA VAL A 164 10.78 6.73 -4.49
C VAL A 164 11.41 7.08 -3.16
N ARG A 165 12.74 7.00 -3.05
CA ARG A 165 13.47 7.33 -1.82
C ARG A 165 13.28 8.80 -1.44
N ASP A 166 13.46 9.71 -2.40
CA ASP A 166 13.34 11.15 -2.17
C ASP A 166 11.93 11.53 -1.71
N VAL A 167 10.89 10.97 -2.34
CA VAL A 167 9.50 11.20 -1.93
C VAL A 167 9.24 10.62 -0.54
N ILE A 168 9.69 9.41 -0.24
CA ILE A 168 9.49 8.79 1.09
C ILE A 168 10.11 9.67 2.18
N GLU A 169 11.32 10.16 1.97
CA GLU A 169 12.04 11.02 2.93
C GLU A 169 11.39 12.41 3.05
N ASP A 170 11.00 13.04 1.93
CA ASP A 170 10.25 14.31 1.92
C ASP A 170 8.91 14.19 2.67
N ARG A 171 8.25 13.03 2.54
CA ARG A 171 7.04 12.70 3.27
C ARG A 171 7.31 12.19 4.68
N GLY A 172 8.49 12.44 5.25
CA GLY A 172 8.74 12.22 6.68
C GLY A 172 8.71 10.76 7.11
N TRP A 173 8.92 9.83 6.18
CA TRP A 173 9.26 8.46 6.52
C TRP A 173 10.78 8.28 6.58
N TRP A 174 11.22 7.32 7.38
CA TRP A 174 12.57 6.78 7.33
C TRP A 174 12.66 5.75 6.19
N SER A 175 13.43 6.06 5.15
CA SER A 175 13.56 5.21 3.96
C SER A 175 14.02 3.77 4.27
N CYS A 176 14.81 3.53 5.32
CA CYS A 176 15.19 2.15 5.68
C CYS A 176 14.03 1.30 6.22
N ALA A 177 12.91 1.91 6.61
CA ALA A 177 11.74 1.16 7.07
C ALA A 177 10.96 0.51 5.93
N PHE A 178 11.14 1.00 4.70
CA PHE A 178 10.59 0.37 3.51
C PHE A 178 11.54 -0.72 3.02
N LEU A 179 11.01 -1.93 2.84
CA LEU A 179 11.72 -3.03 2.20
C LEU A 179 11.19 -3.23 0.78
N THR A 180 12.08 -3.48 -0.16
CA THR A 180 11.68 -3.97 -1.49
C THR A 180 10.94 -5.31 -1.36
N VAL A 181 10.00 -5.54 -2.26
CA VAL A 181 9.22 -6.77 -2.32
C VAL A 181 9.72 -7.60 -3.50
N PRO A 182 10.12 -8.88 -3.28
CA PRO A 182 10.50 -9.76 -4.37
C PRO A 182 9.38 -9.93 -5.40
N MET A 183 9.71 -9.84 -6.68
CA MET A 183 8.73 -9.91 -7.77
C MET A 183 9.33 -10.48 -9.06
N VAL A 184 8.56 -11.34 -9.73
CA VAL A 184 8.92 -11.90 -11.03
C VAL A 184 9.02 -10.79 -12.08
N GLY A 185 10.14 -10.74 -12.79
CA GLY A 185 10.44 -9.68 -13.75
C GLY A 185 10.89 -8.37 -13.10
N GLY A 186 10.97 -8.32 -11.77
CA GLY A 186 11.40 -7.19 -10.97
C GLY A 186 12.65 -7.51 -10.13
N ARG A 187 12.74 -6.86 -8.98
CA ARG A 187 13.76 -7.19 -7.97
C ARG A 187 13.46 -8.52 -7.31
N GLY A 188 14.48 -9.33 -7.03
CA GLY A 188 14.34 -10.63 -6.37
C GLY A 188 14.65 -10.62 -4.86
N ASP A 189 14.99 -9.46 -4.31
CA ASP A 189 15.49 -9.29 -2.95
C ASP A 189 14.57 -8.42 -2.08
N ALA A 190 14.66 -8.61 -0.77
CA ALA A 190 14.06 -7.73 0.23
C ALA A 190 15.16 -6.88 0.86
N THR A 191 15.32 -5.65 0.36
CA THR A 191 16.39 -4.73 0.73
C THR A 191 15.79 -3.41 1.23
N PRO A 192 16.28 -2.86 2.35
CA PRO A 192 15.90 -1.52 2.81
C PRO A 192 16.16 -0.45 1.74
N LEU A 193 15.21 0.44 1.48
CA LEU A 193 15.35 1.43 0.40
C LEU A 193 16.56 2.36 0.58
N CYS A 194 16.94 2.66 1.81
CA CYS A 194 18.12 3.48 2.12
C CYS A 194 19.46 2.84 1.74
N LEU A 195 19.47 1.54 1.44
CA LEU A 195 20.66 0.81 0.97
C LEU A 195 20.68 0.63 -0.54
N LEU A 196 19.62 1.05 -1.24
CA LEU A 196 19.61 1.05 -2.70
C LEU A 196 20.57 2.13 -3.23
N PRO A 197 21.23 1.86 -4.36
CA PRO A 197 22.18 2.78 -4.97
C PRO A 197 21.57 4.11 -5.43
#